data_AF-A0A6B3F0X2-F1
#
_entry.id   AF-A0A6B3F0X2-F1
#
_cell.length_a   1.000
_cell.length_b   1.000
_cell.length_c   1.000
_cell.angle_alpha   90.00
_cell.angle_beta   90.00
_cell.angle_gamma   90.00
#
_symmetry.space_group_name_H-M   'P 1'
#
loop_
_entity.id
_entity.type
_entity.pdbx_description
1 polymer ?
#
loop_
_entity_poly.entity_id
_entity_poly.type
_entity_poly.pdbx_seq_one_letter_code
_entity_poly.pdbx_strand_id
1 'polypeptide(L)' 'MSEPTEALDPALVRDILTRGELTVRGQITQASNAVLLCDAVLDGRSLACVHKPVAGERPLWDFPDGNLARR' A
#
# COMPACT_ATOMS: atom_id res chain seq x y z
N MET A 1 9.78 -14.71 21.36
CA MET A 1 8.71 -13.87 21.94
C MET A 1 8.50 -12.73 20.95
N SER A 2 7.35 -12.68 20.28
CA SER A 2 7.03 -11.59 19.35
C SER A 2 6.63 -10.40 20.21
N GLU A 3 7.34 -9.27 20.10
CA GLU A 3 6.94 -8.05 20.79
C GLU A 3 5.52 -7.66 20.35
N PRO A 4 4.67 -7.14 21.26
CA PRO A 4 3.41 -6.55 20.84
C PRO A 4 3.75 -5.41 19.89
N THR A 5 3.34 -5.53 18.63
CA THR A 5 3.35 -4.41 17.70
C THR A 5 2.42 -3.36 18.29
N GLU A 6 2.99 -2.35 18.92
CA GLU A 6 2.22 -1.20 19.40
C GLU A 6 1.46 -0.65 18.19
N ALA A 7 0.13 -0.70 18.26
CA ALA A 7 -0.70 -0.28 17.16
C ALA A 7 -0.47 1.22 16.93
N LEU A 8 0.06 1.56 15.76
CA LEU A 8 0.27 2.95 15.38
C LEU A 8 -1.07 3.71 15.40
N ASP A 9 -1.04 4.96 15.87
CA ASP A 9 -2.20 5.85 15.82
C ASP A 9 -2.75 5.91 14.38
N PRO A 10 -4.03 5.54 14.15
CA PRO A 10 -4.64 5.56 12.83
C PRO A 10 -4.58 6.94 12.14
N ALA A 11 -4.61 8.03 12.90
CA ALA A 11 -4.47 9.37 12.34
C ALA A 11 -3.08 9.58 11.75
N LEU A 12 -2.03 9.23 12.51
CA LEU A 12 -0.64 9.26 12.05
C LEU A 12 -0.40 8.34 10.86
N VAL A 13 -0.94 7.11 10.88
CA VAL A 13 -0.82 6.17 9.75
C VAL A 13 -1.38 6.77 8.47
N ARG A 14 -2.61 7.31 8.54
CA ARG A 14 -3.24 7.94 7.38
C ARG A 14 -2.43 9.13 6.87
N ASP A 15 -1.85 9.89 7.79
CA ASP A 15 -1.06 11.07 7.47
C ASP A 15 0.21 10.72 6.69
N ILE A 16 0.97 9.73 7.18
CA ILE A 16 2.15 9.19 6.50
C ILE A 16 1.77 8.62 5.13
N LEU A 17 0.69 7.86 5.02
CA LEU A 17 0.26 7.25 3.75
C LEU A 17 -0.24 8.26 2.72
N THR A 18 -0.73 9.42 3.15
CA THR A 18 -1.29 10.45 2.25
C THR A 18 -0.27 11.52 1.86
N ARG A 19 0.66 11.86 2.77
CA ARG A 19 1.60 12.98 2.60
C ARG A 19 3.06 12.57 2.58
N GLY A 20 3.38 11.35 2.98
CA GLY A 20 4.75 10.85 3.01
C GLY A 20 5.33 10.62 1.61
N GLU A 21 6.65 10.70 1.53
CA GLU A 21 7.39 10.30 0.32
C GLU A 21 7.35 8.78 0.18
N LEU A 22 6.91 8.30 -1.00
CA LEU A 22 6.84 6.88 -1.31
C LEU A 22 8.08 6.43 -2.07
N THR A 23 8.82 5.47 -1.50
CA THR A 23 9.91 4.77 -2.18
C THR A 23 9.50 3.36 -2.53
N VAL A 24 9.48 3.02 -3.82
CA VAL A 24 9.19 1.65 -4.28
C VAL A 24 10.38 0.74 -3.96
N ARG A 25 10.11 -0.37 -3.27
CA ARG A 25 11.11 -1.40 -2.89
C ARG A 25 11.06 -2.60 -3.81
N GLY A 26 9.90 -2.89 -4.40
CA GLY A 26 9.74 -3.98 -5.35
C GLY A 26 8.28 -4.20 -5.73
N GLN A 27 8.03 -5.25 -6.52
CA GLN A 27 6.70 -5.68 -6.92
C GLN A 27 6.41 -7.08 -6.40
N ILE A 28 5.20 -7.30 -5.87
CA ILE A 28 4.72 -8.62 -5.46
C ILE A 28 4.21 -9.34 -6.71
N THR A 29 4.92 -10.38 -7.13
CA THR A 29 4.66 -11.10 -8.40
C THR A 29 3.53 -12.13 -8.32
N GLN A 30 3.19 -12.59 -7.11
CA GLN A 30 2.13 -13.57 -6.89
C GLN A 30 0.73 -12.95 -6.77
N ALA A 31 0.61 -11.62 -6.89
CA ALA A 31 -0.68 -10.94 -6.89
C ALA A 31 -1.32 -10.94 -8.29
N SER A 32 -2.64 -11.03 -8.37
CA SER A 32 -3.38 -11.03 -9.65
C SER A 32 -3.30 -9.70 -10.41
N ASN A 33 -2.96 -8.62 -9.69
CA ASN A 33 -2.77 -7.26 -10.21
C ASN A 33 -1.45 -6.68 -9.70
N ALA A 34 -1.02 -5.57 -10.29
CA ALA A 34 0.18 -4.88 -9.82
C ALA A 34 0.03 -4.47 -8.35
N VAL A 35 0.96 -4.94 -7.51
CA VAL A 35 1.09 -4.54 -6.11
C VAL A 35 2.55 -4.20 -5.87
N LEU A 36 2.81 -2.93 -5.56
CA LEU A 36 4.14 -2.44 -5.27
C LEU A 36 4.35 -2.39 -3.75
N LEU A 37 5.44 -2.97 -3.28
CA LEU A 37 5.88 -2.81 -1.90
C LEU A 37 6.63 -1.48 -1.79
N CYS A 38 6.22 -0.63 -0.85
CA CYS A 38 6.77 0.71 -0.68
C CYS A 38 7.11 1.01 0.78
N ASP A 39 8.09 1.88 0.98
CA ASP A 39 8.30 2.59 2.24
C ASP A 39 7.69 3.99 2.10
N ALA A 40 6.89 4.42 3.07
CA ALA A 40 6.33 5.76 3.18
C ALA A 40 7.02 6.52 4.31
N VAL A 41 7.61 7.68 4.01
CA VAL A 41 8.36 8.47 5.00
C VAL A 41 7.79 9.87 5.15
N LEU A 42 7.48 10.27 6.38
CA LEU A 42 7.03 11.62 6.74
C LEU A 42 7.63 12.02 8.09
N ASP A 43 8.25 13.20 8.16
CA ASP A 43 8.80 13.77 9.41
C ASP A 43 9.70 12.79 10.20
N GLY A 44 10.52 12.00 9.49
CA GLY A 44 11.42 11.01 10.07
C GLY A 44 10.73 9.75 10.60
N ARG A 45 9.43 9.56 10.36
CA ARG A 45 8.68 8.32 10.59
C ARG A 45 8.61 7.54 9.28
N SER A 46 8.75 6.22 9.37
CA SER A 46 8.67 5.31 8.23
C SER A 46 7.61 4.24 8.46
N LEU A 47 6.86 3.91 7.41
CA LEU A 47 5.86 2.85 7.39
C LEU A 47 5.99 2.02 6.12
N ALA A 48 6.03 0.70 6.26
CA ALA A 48 5.89 -0.21 5.14
C ALA A 48 4.43 -0.24 4.66
N CYS A 49 4.20 -0.09 3.36
CA CYS A 49 2.88 -0.06 2.76
C CYS A 49 2.86 -0.73 1.39
N VAL A 50 1.66 -0.94 0.86
CA VAL A 50 1.46 -1.39 -0.51
C VAL A 50 0.78 -0.31 -1.33
N HIS A 51 1.31 -0.05 -2.52
CA HIS A 51 0.67 0.80 -3.51
C HIS A 51 0.06 -0.07 -4.62
N LYS A 52 -1.25 0.10 -4.87
CA LYS A 52 -1.96 -0.54 -5.98
C LYS A 52 -2.21 0.52 -7.06
N PRO A 53 -1.40 0.55 -8.13
CA PRO A 53 -1.62 1.49 -9.20
C PRO A 53 -2.85 1.10 -10.02
N VAL A 54 -3.52 2.12 -10.55
CA VAL A 54 -4.58 1.98 -11.56
C VAL A 54 -4.02 1.36 -12.85
N ALA A 55 -2.80 1.74 -13.22
CA ALA A 55 -2.12 1.22 -14.39
C ALA A 55 -1.69 -0.24 -14.17
N GLY A 56 -2.00 -1.12 -15.13
CA GLY A 56 -1.70 -2.55 -15.04
C GLY A 56 -2.79 -3.39 -14.37
N GLU A 57 -3.95 -2.80 -14.11
CA GLU A 57 -5.10 -3.58 -13.66
C GLU A 57 -5.70 -4.46 -14.75
N ARG A 58 -6.11 -5.65 -14.32
CA ARG A 58 -6.87 -6.63 -15.10
C ARG A 58 -8.19 -6.88 -14.40
N PRO A 59 -9.30 -6.94 -15.16
CA PRO A 59 -10.58 -7.39 -14.62
C PRO A 59 -10.43 -8.78 -14.00
N LEU A 60 -11.01 -8.95 -12.80
CA LEU A 60 -11.09 -10.24 -12.12
C LEU A 60 -12.49 -10.80 -12.35
N TRP A 61 -12.58 -12.12 -12.53
CA TRP A 61 -13.82 -12.81 -12.90
C TRP A 61 -14.93 -12.68 -11.84
N ASP A 62 -14.58 -12.33 -10.60
CA ASP A 62 -15.46 -12.12 -9.45
C ASP A 62 -15.80 -10.65 -9.18
N PHE A 63 -15.33 -9.70 -10.01
CA PHE A 63 -15.57 -8.25 -9.83
C PHE A 63 -16.20 -7.58 -11.06
N PRO A 64 -17.29 -6.80 -10.88
CA PRO A 64 -17.92 -6.05 -11.98
C PRO A 64 -17.02 -4.91 -12.49
N ASP A 65 -17.25 -4.48 -13.73
CA ASP A 65 -16.45 -3.51 -14.47
C ASP A 65 -16.05 -2.25 -13.66
N GLY A 66 -14.78 -1.84 -13.76
CA GLY A 66 -14.22 -0.69 -13.05
C GLY A 66 -12.73 -0.84 -12.73
N ASN A 67 -12.19 0.12 -11.98
CA ASN A 67 -10.81 0.09 -11.49
C ASN A 67 -10.76 -0.48 -10.06
N LEU A 68 -9.95 -1.52 -9.84
CA LEU A 68 -9.78 -2.22 -8.56
C LEU A 68 -9.06 -1.37 -7.50
N ALA A 69 -8.15 -0.49 -7.89
CA ALA A 69 -7.42 0.39 -6.98
C ALA A 69 -8.27 1.54 -6.42
N ARG A 70 -9.39 1.87 -7.06
CA ARG A 70 -10.33 2.93 -6.60
C ARG A 70 -11.40 2.44 -5.63
N ARG A 71 -11.30 1.20 -5.12
CA ARG A 71 -12.22 0.61 -4.15
C ARG A 71 -11.72 0.71 -2.72
#